data_AF-A0A2T0L0V4-F1
#
_entry.id   AF-A0A2T0L0V4-F1
#
_cell.length_a   1.000
_cell.length_b   1.000
_cell.length_c   1.000
_cell.angle_alpha   90.00
_cell.angle_beta   90.00
_cell.angle_gamma   90.00
#
_symmetry.space_group_name_H-M   'P 1'
#
loop_
_entity.id
_entity.type
_entity.pdbx_description
1 polymer ?
#
loop_
_entity_poly.entity_id
_entity_poly.type
_entity_poly.pdbx_seq_one_letter_code
_entity_poly.pdbx_strand_id
1 'polypeptide(L)'
;MKNIRAVILTLLALALTGCAHPIKIAPDASNIYRGPNDPPKIKASVGVIIPEVLTNLEVTTPGGGGDNVRYFPYRDLQVSYEKMLSNVFDNVVRMASPESTTNTAGPRVNLTVTPELITSSGSTGFFTWPPTNFTVDLTTVVRGADGKILCTPRVVGNGQAAGFSDFKGDFGIAGRRAMEDAVKKMQRVLSQESYGEVATATAVPTLSAVGGVSAETQETATARLDKLKGLLQKGLITQGDYDQKKMEILSRF
;
A
#
# COMPACT_ATOMS: atom_id res chain seq x y z
N MET A 1 -38.47 -12.11 39.92
CA MET A 1 -38.42 -10.89 39.09
C MET A 1 -37.01 -10.38 38.78
N LYS A 2 -36.07 -10.34 39.75
CA LYS A 2 -34.69 -9.84 39.54
C LYS A 2 -33.91 -10.63 38.47
N ASN A 3 -34.08 -11.95 38.45
CA ASN A 3 -33.39 -12.85 37.50
C ASN A 3 -33.97 -12.76 36.07
N ILE A 4 -35.27 -12.47 35.92
CA ILE A 4 -35.93 -12.30 34.62
C ILE A 4 -35.44 -11.01 33.94
N ARG A 5 -35.28 -9.92 34.69
CA ARG A 5 -34.72 -8.66 34.18
C ARG A 5 -33.27 -8.83 33.71
N ALA A 6 -32.47 -9.60 34.45
CA ALA A 6 -31.10 -9.93 34.05
C ALA A 6 -31.08 -10.75 32.75
N VAL A 7 -31.93 -11.77 32.61
CA VAL A 7 -32.03 -12.57 31.38
C VAL A 7 -32.47 -11.74 30.17
N ILE A 8 -33.45 -10.84 30.34
CA ILE A 8 -33.90 -9.94 29.25
C ILE A 8 -32.77 -8.97 28.86
N LEU A 9 -32.05 -8.39 29.82
CA LEU A 9 -30.93 -7.49 29.54
C LEU A 9 -29.78 -8.23 28.83
N THR A 10 -29.49 -9.47 29.21
CA THR A 10 -28.46 -10.29 28.55
C THR A 10 -28.87 -10.68 27.13
N LEU A 11 -30.12 -11.10 26.91
CA LEU A 11 -30.65 -11.39 25.57
C LEU A 11 -30.68 -10.15 24.67
N LEU A 12 -31.04 -8.99 25.23
CA LEU A 12 -31.01 -7.72 24.51
C LEU A 12 -29.59 -7.30 24.16
N ALA A 13 -28.61 -7.51 25.07
CA ALA A 13 -27.20 -7.24 24.80
C ALA A 13 -26.62 -8.16 23.71
N LEU A 14 -27.00 -9.45 23.69
CA LEU A 14 -26.62 -10.41 22.65
C LEU A 14 -27.24 -10.09 21.29
N ALA A 15 -28.45 -9.53 21.26
CA ALA A 15 -29.11 -9.11 20.02
C ALA A 15 -28.52 -7.83 19.40
N LEU A 16 -27.69 -7.09 20.16
CA LEU A 16 -27.06 -5.84 19.70
C LEU A 16 -25.67 -6.06 19.08
N THR A 17 -25.12 -7.28 19.11
CA THR A 17 -23.84 -7.58 18.44
C THR A 17 -24.10 -7.84 16.96
N GLY A 18 -24.05 -6.80 16.12
CA GLY A 18 -24.11 -6.95 14.67
C GLY A 18 -22.98 -7.85 14.14
N CYS A 19 -23.29 -8.72 13.18
CA CYS A 19 -22.32 -9.65 12.61
C CYS A 19 -21.39 -8.89 11.64
N ALA A 20 -20.09 -9.22 11.64
CA ALA A 20 -19.13 -8.69 10.67
C ALA A 20 -18.93 -9.70 9.52
N HIS A 21 -19.66 -9.49 8.43
CA HIS A 21 -19.64 -10.40 7.28
C HIS A 21 -18.41 -10.17 6.39
N PRO A 22 -17.64 -11.22 6.03
CA PRO A 22 -16.50 -11.05 5.15
C PRO A 22 -16.95 -10.74 3.72
N ILE A 23 -16.34 -9.73 3.11
CA ILE A 23 -16.53 -9.40 1.69
C ILE A 23 -15.19 -9.28 0.98
N LYS A 24 -15.20 -9.33 -0.36
CA LYS A 24 -14.05 -9.02 -1.21
C LYS A 24 -14.35 -7.76 -2.01
N ILE A 25 -13.44 -6.80 -1.96
CA ILE A 25 -13.57 -5.52 -2.67
C ILE A 25 -12.53 -5.36 -3.78
N ALA A 26 -11.82 -6.44 -4.12
CA ALA A 26 -10.83 -6.45 -5.19
C ALA A 26 -11.47 -6.15 -6.55
N PRO A 27 -11.06 -5.07 -7.24
CA PRO A 27 -11.60 -4.71 -8.55
C PRO A 27 -11.16 -5.74 -9.60
N ASP A 28 -11.90 -5.79 -10.71
CA ASP A 28 -11.49 -6.61 -11.84
C ASP A 28 -10.33 -5.92 -12.57
N ALA A 29 -9.14 -6.50 -12.51
CA ALA A 29 -7.94 -5.94 -13.13
C ALA A 29 -8.07 -5.84 -14.67
N SER A 30 -8.96 -6.63 -15.30
CA SER A 30 -9.22 -6.53 -16.74
C SER A 30 -9.91 -5.21 -17.12
N ASN A 31 -10.65 -4.59 -16.19
CA ASN A 31 -11.26 -3.27 -16.37
C ASN A 31 -10.24 -2.13 -16.23
N ILE A 32 -9.01 -2.41 -15.80
CA ILE A 32 -7.93 -1.43 -15.65
C ILE A 32 -7.03 -1.49 -16.89
N TYR A 33 -7.46 -0.80 -17.93
CA TYR A 33 -6.75 -0.77 -19.21
C TYR A 33 -6.33 0.64 -19.61
N ARG A 34 -5.45 0.70 -20.62
CA ARG A 34 -5.04 1.92 -21.29
C ARG A 34 -5.90 2.12 -22.54
N GLY A 35 -6.54 3.28 -22.66
CA GLY A 35 -7.31 3.67 -23.82
C GLY A 35 -6.42 4.06 -25.00
N PRO A 36 -6.95 4.06 -26.24
CA PRO A 36 -6.21 4.47 -27.44
C PRO A 36 -5.77 5.94 -27.42
N ASN A 37 -6.45 6.78 -26.65
CA ASN A 37 -6.16 8.22 -26.53
C ASN A 37 -5.36 8.57 -25.27
N ASP A 38 -4.90 7.56 -24.51
CA ASP A 38 -4.12 7.81 -23.30
C ASP A 38 -2.71 8.33 -23.65
N PRO A 39 -2.12 9.21 -22.83
CA PRO A 39 -0.75 9.67 -23.03
C PRO A 39 0.26 8.52 -23.12
N PRO A 40 1.42 8.71 -23.79
CA PRO A 40 2.52 7.76 -23.75
C PRO A 40 2.89 7.38 -22.32
N LYS A 41 3.38 6.15 -22.11
CA LYS A 41 3.89 5.75 -20.80
C LYS A 41 5.07 6.64 -20.41
N ILE A 42 5.15 6.93 -19.13
CA ILE A 42 6.26 7.64 -18.53
C ILE A 42 7.46 6.71 -18.52
N LYS A 43 8.58 7.22 -19.06
CA LYS A 43 9.85 6.49 -19.21
C LYS A 43 10.60 6.39 -17.88
N ALA A 44 9.99 5.71 -16.92
CA ALA A 44 10.52 5.49 -15.59
C ALA A 44 10.29 4.04 -15.13
N SER A 45 11.21 3.53 -14.31
CA SER A 45 11.03 2.31 -13.53
C SER A 45 10.49 2.67 -12.15
N VAL A 46 9.33 2.12 -11.78
CA VAL A 46 8.66 2.40 -10.52
C VAL A 46 8.66 1.18 -9.59
N GLY A 47 9.08 1.42 -8.35
CA GLY A 47 9.03 0.48 -7.24
C GLY A 47 7.73 0.61 -6.46
N VAL A 48 6.93 -0.45 -6.39
CA VAL A 48 5.68 -0.49 -5.63
C VAL A 48 5.95 -1.04 -4.24
N ILE A 49 5.63 -0.26 -3.22
CA ILE A 49 5.86 -0.64 -1.82
C ILE A 49 4.50 -0.68 -1.11
N ILE A 50 4.04 -1.90 -0.81
CA ILE A 50 2.90 -2.16 0.06
C ILE A 50 3.40 -3.11 1.15
N PRO A 51 3.69 -2.60 2.36
CA PRO A 51 4.19 -3.43 3.47
C PRO A 51 3.24 -4.58 3.79
N GLU A 52 3.81 -5.72 4.20
CA GLU A 52 3.03 -6.92 4.55
C GLU A 52 1.98 -6.64 5.63
N VAL A 53 2.33 -5.80 6.62
CA VAL A 53 1.40 -5.35 7.67
C VAL A 53 0.14 -4.71 7.10
N LEU A 54 0.23 -3.97 5.98
CA LEU A 54 -0.94 -3.38 5.33
C LEU A 54 -1.75 -4.42 4.56
N THR A 55 -1.09 -5.37 3.87
CA THR A 55 -1.82 -6.45 3.19
C THR A 55 -2.55 -7.39 4.15
N ASN A 56 -2.12 -7.45 5.41
CA ASN A 56 -2.77 -8.22 6.47
C ASN A 56 -3.75 -7.37 7.33
N LEU A 57 -3.90 -6.08 7.03
CA LEU A 57 -4.83 -5.21 7.73
C LEU A 57 -6.28 -5.54 7.33
N GLU A 58 -7.03 -6.12 8.25
CA GLU A 58 -8.49 -6.27 8.13
C GLU A 58 -9.17 -4.98 8.60
N VAL A 59 -10.05 -4.42 7.78
CA VAL A 59 -10.88 -3.26 8.10
C VAL A 59 -12.31 -3.71 8.28
N THR A 60 -12.99 -3.14 9.27
CA THR A 60 -14.42 -3.34 9.51
C THR A 60 -15.15 -2.02 9.32
N THR A 61 -16.22 -2.01 8.52
CA THR A 61 -17.07 -0.84 8.28
C THR A 61 -18.55 -1.22 8.32
N PRO A 62 -19.47 -0.25 8.45
CA PRO A 62 -20.90 -0.54 8.38
C PRO A 62 -21.30 -1.19 7.06
N GLY A 63 -22.09 -2.25 7.13
CA GLY A 63 -22.78 -2.82 5.98
C GLY A 63 -24.16 -2.16 5.81
N GLY A 64 -25.22 -2.92 6.03
CA GLY A 64 -26.59 -2.44 6.16
C GLY A 64 -27.36 -3.21 7.23
N GLY A 65 -28.56 -2.75 7.58
CA GLY A 65 -29.42 -3.41 8.58
C GLY A 65 -28.81 -3.63 9.97
N GLY A 66 -27.82 -2.81 10.36
CA GLY A 66 -27.14 -2.93 11.65
C GLY A 66 -25.96 -3.91 11.66
N ASP A 67 -25.68 -4.58 10.54
CA ASP A 67 -24.51 -5.43 10.38
C ASP A 67 -23.26 -4.64 9.93
N ASN A 68 -22.10 -5.24 10.18
CA ASN A 68 -20.82 -4.78 9.69
C ASN A 68 -20.32 -5.67 8.56
N VAL A 69 -19.34 -5.17 7.81
CA VAL A 69 -18.57 -5.94 6.85
C VAL A 69 -17.09 -5.83 7.14
N ARG A 70 -16.34 -6.88 6.83
CA ARG A 70 -14.88 -6.95 7.01
C ARG A 70 -14.17 -7.38 5.74
N TYR A 71 -13.01 -6.79 5.47
CA TYR A 71 -12.25 -6.98 4.24
C TYR A 71 -10.81 -6.49 4.40
N PHE A 72 -9.95 -6.77 3.41
CA PHE A 72 -8.52 -6.44 3.45
C PHE A 72 -8.18 -5.48 2.30
N PRO A 73 -8.31 -4.15 2.51
CA PRO A 73 -8.32 -3.19 1.41
C PRO A 73 -7.01 -3.16 0.61
N TYR A 74 -5.86 -3.22 1.28
CA TYR A 74 -4.56 -3.21 0.59
C TYR A 74 -4.28 -4.50 -0.19
N ARG A 75 -4.70 -5.65 0.37
CA ARG A 75 -4.58 -6.95 -0.32
C ARG A 75 -5.45 -6.98 -1.58
N ASP A 76 -6.68 -6.48 -1.45
CA ASP A 76 -7.65 -6.45 -2.53
C ASP A 76 -7.27 -5.41 -3.62
N LEU A 77 -6.58 -4.32 -3.26
CA LEU A 77 -6.07 -3.31 -4.20
C LEU A 77 -4.90 -3.84 -5.06
N GLN A 78 -3.99 -4.62 -4.47
CA GLN A 78 -2.62 -4.84 -4.96
C GLN A 78 -2.49 -5.12 -6.47
N VAL A 79 -3.23 -6.12 -6.97
CA VAL A 79 -3.14 -6.54 -8.38
C VAL A 79 -3.57 -5.41 -9.33
N SER A 80 -4.66 -4.72 -9.00
CA SER A 80 -5.19 -3.65 -9.84
C SER A 80 -4.35 -2.38 -9.79
N TYR A 81 -3.71 -2.10 -8.66
CA TYR A 81 -2.79 -0.97 -8.51
C TYR A 81 -1.51 -1.19 -9.29
N GLU A 82 -0.92 -2.39 -9.24
CA GLU A 82 0.22 -2.75 -10.07
C GLU A 82 -0.12 -2.70 -11.56
N LYS A 83 -1.30 -3.20 -11.94
CA LYS A 83 -1.81 -3.08 -13.32
C LYS A 83 -1.96 -1.61 -13.74
N MET A 84 -2.55 -0.77 -12.90
CA MET A 84 -2.68 0.67 -13.14
C MET A 84 -1.33 1.35 -13.32
N LEU A 85 -0.36 1.06 -12.45
CA LEU A 85 0.99 1.59 -12.60
C LEU A 85 1.65 1.11 -13.89
N SER A 86 1.41 -0.14 -14.31
CA SER A 86 1.92 -0.66 -15.59
C SER A 86 1.29 0.03 -16.79
N ASN A 87 0.11 0.62 -16.62
CA ASN A 87 -0.53 1.45 -17.63
C ASN A 87 0.00 2.89 -17.61
N VAL A 88 0.74 3.34 -16.58
CA VAL A 88 1.30 4.70 -16.47
C VAL A 88 2.81 4.72 -16.78
N PHE A 89 3.56 3.76 -16.23
CA PHE A 89 5.03 3.70 -16.27
C PHE A 89 5.51 2.53 -17.13
N ASP A 90 6.70 2.67 -17.72
CA ASP A 90 7.32 1.64 -18.56
C ASP A 90 7.60 0.34 -17.79
N ASN A 91 8.15 0.44 -16.57
CA ASN A 91 8.51 -0.71 -15.76
C ASN A 91 7.94 -0.57 -14.35
N VAL A 92 7.39 -1.66 -13.80
CA VAL A 92 6.83 -1.72 -12.44
C VAL A 92 7.44 -2.94 -11.75
N VAL A 93 8.01 -2.74 -10.57
CA VAL A 93 8.61 -3.80 -9.76
C VAL A 93 8.08 -3.70 -8.34
N ARG A 94 7.69 -4.83 -7.74
CA ARG A 94 7.30 -4.88 -6.33
C ARG A 94 8.56 -4.84 -5.45
N MET A 95 8.53 -4.02 -4.40
CA MET A 95 9.63 -3.85 -3.45
C MET A 95 9.13 -4.08 -2.03
N ALA A 96 9.97 -4.70 -1.21
CA ALA A 96 9.67 -4.93 0.21
C ALA A 96 9.86 -3.65 1.05
N SER A 97 10.81 -2.80 0.68
CA SER A 97 11.12 -1.55 1.39
C SER A 97 11.69 -0.48 0.46
N PRO A 98 11.66 0.81 0.86
CA PRO A 98 12.25 1.90 0.09
C PRO A 98 13.77 1.77 -0.11
N GLU A 99 14.46 1.06 0.78
CA GLU A 99 15.92 0.90 0.77
C GLU A 99 16.40 -0.21 -0.19
N SER A 100 15.49 -1.00 -0.78
CA SER A 100 15.86 -2.10 -1.68
C SER A 100 16.21 -1.64 -3.11
N THR A 101 16.60 -0.38 -3.30
CA THR A 101 16.98 0.21 -4.61
C THR A 101 18.32 -0.30 -5.14
N THR A 102 19.04 -1.10 -4.35
CA THR A 102 20.37 -1.65 -4.66
C THR A 102 20.35 -3.05 -5.29
N ASN A 103 19.20 -3.56 -5.75
CA ASN A 103 19.13 -4.88 -6.37
C ASN A 103 19.90 -4.89 -7.71
N THR A 104 21.14 -5.39 -7.68
CA THR A 104 22.20 -5.30 -8.70
C THR A 104 21.93 -6.04 -10.02
N ALA A 105 20.70 -6.51 -10.27
CA ALA A 105 20.35 -7.31 -11.45
C ALA A 105 19.07 -6.86 -12.19
N GLY A 106 18.44 -5.75 -11.78
CA GLY A 106 17.19 -5.27 -12.36
C GLY A 106 17.27 -3.83 -12.90
N PRO A 107 16.24 -3.36 -13.65
CA PRO A 107 16.14 -1.97 -14.07
C PRO A 107 16.20 -1.06 -12.83
N ARG A 108 17.13 -0.11 -12.83
CA ARG A 108 17.30 0.85 -11.73
C ARG A 108 15.97 1.56 -11.47
N VAL A 109 15.41 1.39 -10.28
CA VAL A 109 14.15 2.03 -9.87
C VAL A 109 14.40 3.52 -9.73
N ASN A 110 13.66 4.32 -10.51
CA ASN A 110 13.78 5.78 -10.51
C ASN A 110 12.81 6.43 -9.52
N LEU A 111 11.67 5.77 -9.29
CA LEU A 111 10.56 6.27 -8.48
C LEU A 111 10.08 5.17 -7.54
N THR A 112 9.67 5.51 -6.33
CA THR A 112 8.93 4.58 -5.47
C THR A 112 7.53 5.12 -5.21
N VAL A 113 6.55 4.23 -5.19
CA VAL A 113 5.15 4.57 -4.92
C VAL A 113 4.61 3.74 -3.77
N THR A 114 3.91 4.43 -2.86
CA THR A 114 3.27 3.82 -1.70
C THR A 114 1.81 4.28 -1.65
N PRO A 115 0.83 3.37 -1.73
CA PRO A 115 -0.57 3.72 -1.57
C PRO A 115 -0.94 3.87 -0.09
N GLU A 116 -1.86 4.78 0.19
CA GLU A 116 -2.54 4.97 1.47
C GLU A 116 -4.04 4.92 1.21
N LEU A 117 -4.78 4.11 1.98
CA LEU A 117 -6.21 3.87 1.78
C LEU A 117 -7.02 4.22 3.03
N ILE A 118 -8.12 4.93 2.80
CA ILE A 118 -9.22 5.04 3.77
C ILE A 118 -10.49 4.56 3.07
N THR A 119 -11.23 3.67 3.71
CA THR A 119 -12.49 3.13 3.18
C THR A 119 -13.65 3.46 4.10
N SER A 120 -14.81 3.71 3.51
CA SER A 120 -16.07 3.86 4.24
C SER A 120 -17.20 3.23 3.44
N SER A 121 -18.13 2.59 4.13
CA SER A 121 -19.28 1.91 3.53
C SER A 121 -20.53 2.08 4.36
N GLY A 122 -21.66 1.82 3.72
CA GLY A 122 -22.96 1.78 4.37
C GLY A 122 -24.04 1.33 3.40
N SER A 123 -25.27 1.37 3.87
CA SER A 123 -26.44 1.09 3.07
C SER A 123 -27.58 2.03 3.39
N THR A 124 -28.37 2.36 2.39
CA THR A 124 -29.60 3.14 2.55
C THR A 124 -30.77 2.29 3.08
N GLY A 125 -30.65 0.96 3.10
CA GLY A 125 -31.69 0.02 3.53
C GLY A 125 -31.43 -0.63 4.90
N PHE A 126 -32.51 -0.80 5.68
CA PHE A 126 -32.46 -1.40 7.03
C PHE A 126 -32.54 -2.94 7.04
N PHE A 127 -32.81 -3.59 5.89
CA PHE A 127 -33.11 -5.04 5.85
C PHE A 127 -32.08 -5.87 5.07
N THR A 128 -31.04 -5.26 4.52
CA THR A 128 -29.98 -5.96 3.78
C THR A 128 -28.62 -5.61 4.35
N TRP A 129 -27.83 -6.62 4.69
CA TRP A 129 -26.52 -6.47 5.32
C TRP A 129 -25.37 -6.04 4.39
N PRO A 130 -25.38 -6.28 3.05
CA PRO A 130 -24.28 -5.81 2.22
C PRO A 130 -24.35 -4.29 1.98
N PRO A 131 -23.20 -3.60 1.86
CA PRO A 131 -23.17 -2.18 1.59
C PRO A 131 -23.70 -1.87 0.19
N THR A 132 -24.59 -0.88 0.09
CA THR A 132 -25.07 -0.34 -1.20
C THR A 132 -24.30 0.91 -1.62
N ASN A 133 -23.53 1.51 -0.71
CA ASN A 133 -22.61 2.60 -1.00
C ASN A 133 -21.24 2.32 -0.38
N PHE A 134 -20.18 2.63 -1.12
CA PHE A 134 -18.81 2.44 -0.71
C PHE A 134 -17.95 3.57 -1.26
N THR A 135 -17.00 4.04 -0.47
CA THR A 135 -16.02 5.05 -0.84
C THR A 135 -14.62 4.54 -0.55
N VAL A 136 -13.70 4.85 -1.46
CA VAL A 136 -12.27 4.56 -1.33
C VAL A 136 -11.53 5.86 -1.55
N ASP A 137 -10.89 6.36 -0.51
CA ASP A 137 -9.93 7.44 -0.59
C ASP A 137 -8.55 6.82 -0.80
N LEU A 138 -7.98 7.05 -1.98
CA LEU A 138 -6.68 6.52 -2.37
C LEU A 138 -5.71 7.69 -2.54
N THR A 139 -4.70 7.73 -1.68
CA THR A 139 -3.55 8.62 -1.83
C THR A 139 -2.35 7.81 -2.28
N THR A 140 -1.59 8.30 -3.26
CA THR A 140 -0.35 7.68 -3.70
C THR A 140 0.80 8.61 -3.39
N VAL A 141 1.69 8.21 -2.50
CA VAL A 141 2.93 8.95 -2.23
C VAL A 141 3.97 8.53 -3.26
N VAL A 142 4.41 9.47 -4.10
CA VAL A 142 5.47 9.25 -5.08
C VAL A 142 6.76 9.89 -4.58
N ARG A 143 7.84 9.11 -4.56
CA ARG A 143 9.18 9.59 -4.20
C ARG A 143 10.17 9.36 -5.33
N GLY A 144 11.12 10.27 -5.47
CA GLY A 144 12.26 10.14 -6.36
C GLY A 144 13.31 9.17 -5.81
N ALA A 145 14.33 8.89 -6.61
CA ALA A 145 15.46 8.05 -6.22
C ALA A 145 16.27 8.59 -5.02
N ASP A 146 16.18 9.90 -4.75
CA ASP A 146 16.78 10.55 -3.58
C ASP A 146 15.90 10.45 -2.31
N GLY A 147 14.76 9.77 -2.39
CA GLY A 147 13.80 9.59 -1.30
C GLY A 147 12.87 10.79 -1.07
N LYS A 148 13.05 11.91 -1.79
CA LYS A 148 12.18 13.08 -1.66
C LYS A 148 10.82 12.80 -2.28
N ILE A 149 9.79 13.34 -1.64
CA ILE A 149 8.43 13.30 -2.17
C ILE A 149 8.38 14.22 -3.40
N LEU A 150 7.95 13.68 -4.53
CA LEU A 150 7.72 14.44 -5.75
C LEU A 150 6.27 14.92 -5.83
N CYS A 151 5.33 14.04 -5.52
CA CYS A 151 3.90 14.35 -5.45
C CYS A 151 3.14 13.37 -4.55
N THR A 152 1.94 13.77 -4.13
CA THR A 152 1.02 12.97 -3.30
C THR A 152 -0.42 13.06 -3.83
N PRO A 153 -0.69 12.64 -5.07
CA PRO A 153 -2.03 12.69 -5.62
C PRO A 153 -3.01 11.90 -4.75
N ARG A 154 -4.21 12.46 -4.59
CA ARG A 154 -5.32 11.89 -3.84
C ARG A 154 -6.56 11.84 -4.72
N VAL A 155 -7.24 10.70 -4.74
CA VAL A 155 -8.50 10.50 -5.47
C VAL A 155 -9.51 9.80 -4.59
N VAL A 156 -10.79 10.08 -4.83
CA VAL A 156 -11.89 9.38 -4.17
C VAL A 156 -12.67 8.60 -5.20
N GLY A 157 -12.69 7.28 -5.02
CA GLY A 157 -13.52 6.34 -5.77
C GLY A 157 -14.86 6.13 -5.08
N ASN A 158 -15.93 6.05 -5.87
CA ASN A 158 -17.28 5.84 -5.39
C ASN A 158 -17.87 4.60 -6.05
N GLY A 159 -18.55 3.78 -5.25
CA GLY A 159 -19.22 2.58 -5.71
C GLY A 159 -20.61 2.48 -5.12
N GLN A 160 -21.56 2.11 -5.97
CA GLN A 160 -22.95 1.91 -5.60
C GLN A 160 -23.43 0.54 -6.06
N ALA A 161 -24.37 -0.04 -5.33
CA ALA A 161 -25.14 -1.21 -5.73
C ALA A 161 -26.63 -0.87 -5.65
N ALA A 162 -27.41 -1.25 -6.66
CA ALA A 162 -28.83 -0.92 -6.74
C ALA A 162 -29.71 -1.68 -5.72
N GLY A 163 -29.13 -2.63 -4.96
CA GLY A 163 -29.81 -3.41 -3.94
C GLY A 163 -29.59 -4.91 -4.11
N PHE A 164 -30.49 -5.72 -3.54
CA PHE A 164 -30.33 -7.18 -3.47
C PHE A 164 -30.14 -7.88 -4.82
N SER A 165 -30.84 -7.41 -5.86
CA SER A 165 -30.75 -7.95 -7.23
C SER A 165 -29.38 -7.74 -7.88
N ASP A 166 -28.63 -6.74 -7.42
CA ASP A 166 -27.31 -6.38 -7.93
C ASP A 166 -26.21 -7.27 -7.34
N PHE A 167 -26.42 -7.78 -6.12
CA PHE A 167 -25.40 -8.60 -5.45
C PHE A 167 -25.19 -9.91 -6.20
N LYS A 168 -26.22 -10.68 -6.55
CA LYS A 168 -26.08 -11.98 -7.26
C LYS A 168 -24.97 -12.89 -6.67
N GLY A 169 -24.77 -12.84 -5.35
CA GLY A 169 -23.69 -13.54 -4.64
C GLY A 169 -22.39 -12.75 -4.44
N ASP A 170 -22.22 -11.60 -5.10
CA ASP A 170 -21.16 -10.62 -4.87
C ASP A 170 -21.61 -9.52 -3.88
N PHE A 171 -21.44 -9.81 -2.60
CA PHE A 171 -21.76 -8.86 -1.52
C PHE A 171 -20.74 -7.72 -1.38
N GLY A 172 -19.64 -7.76 -2.13
CA GLY A 172 -18.61 -6.72 -2.15
C GLY A 172 -18.70 -5.77 -3.34
N ILE A 173 -19.73 -5.88 -4.18
CA ILE A 173 -19.83 -5.18 -5.47
C ILE A 173 -19.69 -3.65 -5.37
N ALA A 174 -20.27 -3.03 -4.34
CA ALA A 174 -20.12 -1.58 -4.12
C ALA A 174 -18.64 -1.23 -3.83
N GLY A 175 -17.96 -1.99 -2.98
CA GLY A 175 -16.54 -1.80 -2.70
C GLY A 175 -15.66 -2.06 -3.91
N ARG A 176 -15.97 -3.10 -4.70
CA ARG A 176 -15.31 -3.41 -5.96
C ARG A 176 -15.37 -2.24 -6.94
N ARG A 177 -16.59 -1.70 -7.16
CA ARG A 177 -16.84 -0.54 -8.02
C ARG A 177 -16.10 0.70 -7.52
N ALA A 178 -16.11 0.95 -6.20
CA ALA A 178 -15.40 2.08 -5.60
C ALA A 178 -13.87 1.98 -5.77
N MET A 179 -13.29 0.79 -5.56
CA MET A 179 -11.87 0.55 -5.75
C MET A 179 -11.47 0.69 -7.22
N GLU A 180 -12.28 0.15 -8.14
CA GLU A 180 -12.07 0.29 -9.58
C GLU A 180 -12.09 1.75 -10.02
N ASP A 181 -13.08 2.54 -9.55
CA ASP A 181 -13.19 3.97 -9.83
C ASP A 181 -11.99 4.75 -9.27
N ALA A 182 -11.56 4.47 -8.02
CA ALA A 182 -10.38 5.09 -7.43
C ALA A 182 -9.12 4.81 -8.26
N VAL A 183 -8.88 3.55 -8.61
CA VAL A 183 -7.70 3.15 -9.41
C VAL A 183 -7.72 3.80 -10.80
N LYS A 184 -8.87 3.85 -11.48
CA LYS A 184 -8.99 4.54 -12.79
C LYS A 184 -8.79 6.05 -12.69
N LYS A 185 -9.24 6.69 -11.61
CA LYS A 185 -8.96 8.11 -11.34
C LYS A 185 -7.47 8.33 -11.07
N MET A 186 -6.86 7.48 -10.26
CA MET A 186 -5.43 7.58 -9.96
C MET A 186 -4.57 7.38 -11.22
N GLN A 187 -4.94 6.44 -12.11
CA GLN A 187 -4.26 6.25 -13.41
C GLN A 187 -4.20 7.56 -14.21
N ARG A 188 -5.32 8.29 -14.26
CA ARG A 188 -5.45 9.55 -14.99
C ARG A 188 -4.65 10.67 -14.36
N VAL A 189 -4.65 10.76 -13.03
CA VAL A 189 -3.86 11.79 -12.32
C VAL A 189 -2.37 11.51 -12.53
N LEU A 190 -1.91 10.29 -12.25
CA LEU A 190 -0.50 9.93 -12.38
C LEU A 190 0.04 10.05 -13.80
N SER A 191 -0.79 9.91 -14.84
CA SER A 191 -0.36 10.09 -16.24
C SER A 191 -0.22 11.56 -16.66
N GLN A 192 -0.74 12.49 -15.85
CA GLN A 192 -0.69 13.94 -16.08
C GLN A 192 0.35 14.64 -15.20
N GLU A 193 0.81 13.99 -14.12
CA GLU A 193 1.84 14.53 -13.23
C GLU A 193 3.20 14.67 -13.93
N SER A 194 3.94 15.71 -13.54
CA SER A 194 5.34 15.89 -13.92
C SER A 194 6.24 15.40 -12.80
N TYR A 195 7.12 14.44 -13.12
CA TYR A 195 8.02 13.82 -12.14
C TYR A 195 9.43 14.44 -12.16
N GLY A 196 9.57 15.64 -12.72
CA GLY A 196 10.85 16.32 -12.93
C GLY A 196 11.72 15.61 -13.98
N GLU A 197 13.01 15.97 -14.03
CA GLU A 197 14.01 15.26 -14.81
C GLU A 197 14.26 13.90 -14.13
N VAL A 198 13.35 12.95 -14.37
CA VAL A 198 13.55 11.56 -13.97
C VAL A 198 14.76 11.11 -14.75
N ALA A 199 15.92 11.08 -14.10
CA ALA A 199 17.20 10.71 -14.70
C ALA A 199 16.97 9.42 -15.47
N THR A 200 16.89 9.56 -16.80
CA THR A 200 16.66 8.45 -17.70
C THR A 200 17.76 7.46 -17.40
N ALA A 201 17.39 6.21 -17.14
CA ALA A 201 18.36 5.14 -17.04
C ALA A 201 19.06 5.08 -18.40
N THR A 202 20.18 5.79 -18.50
CA THR A 202 21.00 5.82 -19.70
C THR A 202 21.45 4.40 -19.93
N ALA A 203 21.34 3.97 -21.19
CA ALA A 203 21.62 2.65 -21.67
C ALA A 203 22.85 2.00 -21.01
N VAL A 204 22.72 0.71 -20.73
CA VAL A 204 23.80 -0.20 -20.36
C VAL A 204 25.03 0.10 -21.22
N PRO A 205 26.17 0.55 -20.65
CA PRO A 205 27.41 0.56 -21.40
C PRO A 205 27.80 -0.90 -21.61
N THR A 206 27.94 -1.27 -22.88
CA THR A 206 28.44 -2.56 -23.34
C THR A 206 29.74 -2.87 -22.60
N LEU A 207 29.76 -4.01 -21.91
CA LEU A 207 30.89 -4.50 -21.14
C LEU A 207 32.08 -4.77 -22.09
N SER A 208 33.01 -3.83 -22.20
CA SER A 208 34.38 -4.15 -22.61
C SER A 208 35.18 -4.49 -21.35
N ALA A 209 35.61 -5.74 -21.29
CA ALA A 209 36.45 -6.28 -20.23
C ALA A 209 37.79 -5.54 -20.14
N VAL A 210 38.14 -5.02 -18.96
CA VAL A 210 39.50 -5.00 -18.40
C VAL A 210 39.38 -4.98 -16.88
N GLY A 211 40.16 -5.84 -16.22
CA GLY A 211 40.06 -6.12 -14.79
C GLY A 211 40.42 -4.96 -13.86
N GLY A 212 39.96 -5.12 -12.62
CA GLY A 212 40.28 -4.24 -11.50
C GLY A 212 39.50 -4.65 -10.26
N VAL A 213 40.06 -5.58 -9.49
CA VAL A 213 39.65 -5.85 -8.10
C VAL A 213 40.01 -4.61 -7.27
N SER A 214 39.04 -3.97 -6.61
CA SER A 214 39.16 -3.08 -5.43
C SER A 214 37.78 -2.44 -5.14
N ALA A 215 37.25 -2.23 -3.94
CA ALA A 215 37.52 -2.69 -2.59
C ALA A 215 36.26 -2.27 -1.79
N GLU A 216 35.46 -3.23 -1.30
CA GLU A 216 34.54 -2.92 -0.20
C GLU A 216 35.42 -2.51 0.98
N THR A 217 35.27 -1.28 1.44
CA THR A 217 35.97 -0.81 2.62
C THR A 217 35.44 -1.59 3.82
N GLN A 218 36.18 -2.63 4.23
CA GLN A 218 35.98 -3.32 5.51
C GLN A 218 36.20 -2.30 6.63
N GLU A 219 35.14 -1.62 7.03
CA GLU A 219 35.14 -0.75 8.20
C GLU A 219 35.42 -1.62 9.44
N THR A 220 36.54 -1.36 10.10
CA THR A 220 37.03 -2.17 11.22
C THR A 220 36.09 -2.08 12.43
N ALA A 221 36.05 -3.11 13.27
CA ALA A 221 35.26 -3.13 14.50
C ALA A 221 35.48 -1.86 15.35
N THR A 222 36.73 -1.37 15.39
CA THR A 222 37.14 -0.16 16.10
C THR A 222 36.45 1.10 15.58
N ALA A 223 36.41 1.31 14.25
CA ALA A 223 35.76 2.47 13.65
C ALA A 223 34.25 2.52 13.94
N ARG A 224 33.61 1.34 13.97
CA ARG A 224 32.17 1.22 14.30
C ARG A 224 31.89 1.49 15.77
N LEU A 225 32.78 1.07 16.68
CA LEU A 225 32.67 1.34 18.11
C LEU A 225 32.87 2.83 18.44
N ASP A 226 33.78 3.51 17.76
CA ASP A 226 34.00 4.95 17.95
C ASP A 226 32.79 5.77 17.50
N LYS A 227 32.17 5.41 16.38
CA LYS A 227 30.92 6.03 15.91
C LYS A 227 29.77 5.82 16.90
N LEU A 228 29.64 4.60 17.44
CA LEU A 228 28.62 4.27 18.42
C LEU A 228 28.80 5.07 19.73
N LYS A 229 30.05 5.24 20.18
CA LYS A 229 30.37 6.07 21.35
C LYS A 229 30.04 7.55 21.12
N GLY A 230 30.27 8.05 19.90
CA GLY A 230 29.89 9.41 19.51
C GLY A 230 28.37 9.65 19.54
N LEU A 231 27.56 8.65 19.24
CA LEU A 231 26.09 8.74 19.32
C LEU A 231 25.60 8.78 20.78
N LEU A 232 26.21 7.98 21.65
CA LEU A 232 25.92 7.98 23.09
C LEU A 232 26.26 9.33 23.72
N GLN A 233 27.43 9.89 23.40
CA GLN A 233 27.86 11.21 23.90
C GLN A 233 26.96 12.35 23.45
N LYS A 234 26.31 12.22 22.28
CA LYS A 234 25.34 13.19 21.78
C LYS A 234 23.93 12.98 22.34
N GLY A 235 23.72 11.99 23.21
CA GLY A 235 22.41 11.64 23.76
C GLY A 235 21.42 11.10 22.72
N LEU A 236 21.92 10.65 21.56
CA LEU A 236 21.09 10.15 20.46
C LEU A 236 20.71 8.67 20.64
N ILE A 237 21.39 7.97 21.54
CA ILE A 237 21.09 6.60 21.94
C ILE A 237 21.21 6.48 23.46
N THR A 238 20.48 5.55 24.04
CA THR A 238 20.60 5.26 25.48
C THR A 238 21.81 4.39 25.77
N GLN A 239 22.22 4.31 27.04
CA GLN A 239 23.28 3.40 27.47
C GLN A 239 22.95 1.94 27.14
N GLY A 240 21.67 1.54 27.26
CA GLY A 240 21.21 0.19 26.90
C GLY A 240 21.35 -0.11 25.40
N ASP A 241 21.00 0.85 24.54
CA ASP A 241 21.16 0.71 23.08
C ASP A 241 22.65 0.60 22.68
N TYR A 242 23.51 1.38 23.34
CA TYR A 242 24.95 1.32 23.16
C TYR A 242 25.51 -0.07 23.50
N ASP A 243 25.13 -0.63 24.66
CA ASP A 243 25.64 -1.92 25.11
C ASP A 243 25.17 -3.06 24.20
N GLN A 244 23.91 -3.03 23.73
CA GLN A 244 23.39 -4.02 22.78
C GLN A 244 24.11 -3.97 21.43
N LYS A 245 24.31 -2.77 20.88
CA LYS A 245 24.98 -2.56 19.58
C LYS A 245 26.48 -2.88 19.65
N LYS A 246 27.13 -2.59 20.79
CA LYS A 246 28.52 -2.97 21.04
C LYS A 246 28.70 -4.49 21.01
N MET A 247 27.80 -5.23 21.65
CA MET A 247 27.83 -6.71 21.61
C MET A 247 27.63 -7.26 20.20
N GLU A 248 26.71 -6.67 19.42
CA GLU A 248 26.47 -7.04 18.02
C GLU A 248 27.69 -6.79 17.12
N ILE A 249 28.43 -5.70 17.37
CA ILE A 249 29.66 -5.39 16.61
C ILE A 249 30.76 -6.39 16.98
N LEU A 250 30.94 -6.68 18.28
CA LEU A 250 31.98 -7.61 18.75
C LEU A 250 31.70 -9.07 18.38
N SER A 251 30.43 -9.47 18.19
CA SER A 251 30.10 -10.85 17.79
C SER A 251 30.26 -11.13 16.29
N ARG A 252 30.53 -10.10 15.49
CA ARG A 252 30.71 -10.21 14.01
C ARG A 252 32.19 -10.29 13.60
N PHE A 253 33.11 -10.32 14.57
CA PHE A 253 34.55 -10.49 14.40
C PHE A 253 35.05 -11.58 15.36
#